data_AF-A0A838LAS6-F1
#
_entry.id   AF-A0A838LAS6-F1
#
_cell.length_a   1.000
_cell.length_b   1.000
_cell.length_c   1.000
_cell.angle_alpha   90.00
_cell.angle_beta   90.00
_cell.angle_gamma   90.00
#
_symmetry.space_group_name_H-M   'P 1'
#
loop_
_entity.id
_entity.type
_entity.pdbx_description
1 polymer ?
#
loop_
_entity_poly.entity_id
_entity_poly.type
_entity_poly.pdbx_seq_one_letter_code
_entity_poly.pdbx_strand_id
1 'polypeptide(L)'
;MPKMRLIVHVAEPFDFGRLNGGTPDLTGWTAQATPAYSDWVVHLDRPAQIGEDEFDKIKISSRYAGETVSKVLDGFGFTAVNIQYPRKEEGGRLYWHFAMVGNVLLAPEKE
;
A
#
# COMPACT_ATOMS: atom_id res chain seq x y z
N MET A 1 -13.67 5.92 -12.67
CA MET A 1 -12.29 5.54 -13.05
C MET A 1 -12.17 4.03 -12.88
N PRO A 2 -11.50 3.31 -13.79
CA PRO A 2 -11.28 1.87 -13.62
C PRO A 2 -10.49 1.61 -12.34
N LYS A 3 -10.86 0.55 -11.61
CA LYS A 3 -10.15 0.13 -10.39
C LYS A 3 -8.95 -0.73 -10.80
N MET A 4 -7.75 -0.32 -10.43
CA MET A 4 -6.54 -1.08 -10.66
C MET A 4 -6.30 -2.05 -9.49
N ARG A 5 -6.01 -3.31 -9.80
CA ARG A 5 -5.65 -4.32 -8.81
C ARG A 5 -4.16 -4.25 -8.51
N LEU A 6 -3.80 -4.27 -7.24
CA LEU A 6 -2.41 -4.15 -6.79
C LEU A 6 -2.05 -5.26 -5.81
N ILE A 7 -0.77 -5.61 -5.82
CA ILE A 7 -0.10 -6.35 -4.74
C ILE A 7 0.91 -5.37 -4.12
N VAL A 8 0.85 -5.20 -2.80
CA VAL A 8 1.82 -4.42 -2.03
C VAL A 8 2.56 -5.38 -1.10
N HIS A 9 3.78 -5.72 -1.46
CA HIS A 9 4.66 -6.56 -0.65
C HIS A 9 5.29 -5.72 0.47
N VAL A 10 5.01 -6.04 1.73
CA VAL A 10 5.62 -5.41 2.90
C VAL A 10 6.97 -6.05 3.19
N ALA A 11 8.06 -5.30 2.99
CA ALA A 11 9.41 -5.77 3.27
C ALA A 11 9.83 -5.52 4.73
N GLU A 12 9.35 -4.42 5.32
CA GLU A 12 9.56 -4.11 6.74
C GLU A 12 8.26 -3.61 7.38
N PRO A 13 7.96 -4.04 8.63
CA PRO A 13 8.78 -4.90 9.49
C PRO A 13 8.80 -6.37 9.01
N PHE A 14 9.91 -7.07 9.24
CA PHE A 14 10.13 -8.43 8.71
C PHE A 14 9.12 -9.47 9.24
N ASP A 15 8.53 -9.23 10.41
CA ASP A 15 7.57 -10.13 11.04
C ASP A 15 6.12 -9.84 10.64
N PHE A 16 5.88 -8.85 9.76
CA PHE A 16 4.54 -8.47 9.31
C PHE A 16 3.74 -9.67 8.81
N GLY A 17 4.34 -10.54 7.99
CA GLY A 17 3.66 -11.70 7.44
C GLY A 17 3.20 -12.71 8.48
N ARG A 18 3.91 -12.84 9.62
CA ARG A 18 3.52 -13.72 10.72
C ARG A 18 2.19 -13.29 11.35
N LEU A 19 1.96 -11.98 11.46
CA LEU A 19 0.72 -11.41 11.99
C LEU A 19 -0.43 -11.42 10.97
N ASN A 20 -0.10 -11.41 9.68
CA ASN A 20 -1.07 -11.23 8.59
C ASN A 20 -1.31 -12.53 7.80
N GLY A 21 -1.65 -13.62 8.51
CA GLY A 21 -2.07 -14.88 7.88
C GLY A 21 -0.94 -15.62 7.13
N GLY A 22 0.32 -15.38 7.51
CA GLY A 22 1.48 -16.02 6.93
C GLY A 22 1.98 -15.40 5.63
N THR A 23 1.46 -14.23 5.23
CA THR A 23 1.88 -13.55 4.00
C THR A 23 2.30 -12.08 4.24
N PRO A 24 3.43 -11.63 3.66
CA PRO A 24 3.81 -10.22 3.65
C PRO A 24 3.04 -9.39 2.61
N ASP A 25 2.22 -10.03 1.77
CA ASP A 25 1.56 -9.38 0.64
C ASP A 25 0.17 -8.87 1.01
N LEU A 26 -0.01 -7.57 0.82
CA LEU A 26 -1.30 -6.90 0.86
C LEU A 26 -1.90 -6.86 -0.54
N THR A 27 -3.07 -7.47 -0.70
CA THR A 27 -3.82 -7.43 -1.97
C THR A 27 -4.96 -6.42 -1.86
N GLY A 28 -5.22 -5.69 -2.95
CA GLY A 28 -6.23 -4.66 -2.92
C GLY A 28 -6.44 -3.98 -4.27
N TRP A 29 -7.06 -2.80 -4.22
CA TRP A 29 -7.32 -2.00 -5.40
C TRP A 29 -7.19 -0.50 -5.13
N THR A 30 -6.92 0.26 -6.18
CA THR A 30 -6.95 1.73 -6.15
C THR A 30 -7.70 2.29 -7.34
N ALA A 31 -8.39 3.42 -7.15
CA ALA A 31 -8.92 4.24 -8.23
C ALA A 31 -7.95 5.37 -8.65
N GLN A 32 -6.80 5.47 -7.98
CA GLN A 32 -5.84 6.56 -8.13
C GLN A 32 -4.65 6.17 -9.02
N ALA A 33 -4.72 5.03 -9.72
CA ALA A 33 -3.67 4.54 -10.62
C ALA A 33 -3.52 5.41 -11.89
N THR A 34 -3.07 6.64 -11.72
CA THR A 34 -2.85 7.64 -12.76
C THR A 34 -1.71 8.59 -12.34
N PRO A 35 -0.96 9.18 -13.29
CA PRO A 35 0.07 10.18 -12.99
C PRO A 35 -0.43 11.44 -12.28
N ALA A 36 -1.74 11.67 -12.20
CA ALA A 36 -2.31 12.82 -11.51
C ALA A 36 -2.13 12.80 -9.97
N TYR A 37 -1.81 11.64 -9.39
CA TYR A 37 -1.60 11.46 -7.96
C TYR A 37 -0.17 11.01 -7.66
N SER A 38 0.50 11.72 -6.75
CA SER A 38 1.85 11.36 -6.28
C SER A 38 1.87 10.20 -5.28
N ASP A 39 0.77 10.03 -4.54
CA ASP A 39 0.51 8.94 -3.61
C ASP A 39 -0.84 8.29 -3.90
N TRP A 40 -0.96 6.99 -3.64
CA TRP A 40 -2.18 6.23 -3.90
C TRP A 40 -2.72 5.63 -2.61
N VAL A 41 -4.02 5.77 -2.40
CA VAL A 41 -4.77 5.00 -1.41
C VAL A 41 -5.14 3.67 -2.05
N VAL A 42 -4.74 2.59 -1.38
CA VAL A 42 -5.08 1.21 -1.74
C VAL A 42 -6.08 0.70 -0.71
N HIS A 43 -7.25 0.30 -1.18
CA HIS A 43 -8.26 -0.38 -0.38
C HIS A 43 -7.93 -1.87 -0.39
N LEU A 44 -7.74 -2.44 0.80
CA LEU A 44 -7.32 -3.83 0.95
C LEU A 44 -8.51 -4.78 0.76
N ASP A 45 -8.23 -5.97 0.23
CA ASP A 45 -9.23 -7.03 0.09
C ASP A 45 -9.62 -7.63 1.44
N ARG A 46 -8.70 -7.57 2.41
CA ARG A 46 -8.87 -7.99 3.80
C ARG A 46 -8.16 -6.98 4.71
N PRO A 47 -8.65 -6.76 5.94
CA PRO A 47 -7.92 -5.97 6.92
C PRO A 47 -6.54 -6.57 7.18
N ALA A 48 -5.60 -5.68 7.52
CA ALA A 48 -4.26 -6.03 7.93
C ALA A 48 -3.95 -5.43 9.30
N GLN A 49 -2.91 -5.95 9.94
CA GLN A 49 -2.54 -5.59 11.31
C GLN A 49 -1.05 -5.24 11.43
N ILE A 50 -0.74 -4.23 12.23
CA ILE A 50 0.62 -3.92 12.70
C ILE A 50 0.58 -3.55 14.18
N GLY A 51 1.31 -4.29 15.02
CA GLY A 51 1.16 -4.16 16.47
C GLY A 51 -0.28 -4.44 16.91
N GLU A 52 -0.92 -3.45 17.54
CA GLU A 52 -2.33 -3.52 17.98
C GLU A 52 -3.30 -2.83 17.02
N ASP A 53 -2.79 -2.17 15.97
CA ASP A 53 -3.61 -1.41 15.03
C ASP A 53 -4.05 -2.30 13.84
N GLU A 54 -5.37 -2.36 13.60
CA GLU A 54 -5.98 -2.97 12.41
C GLU A 54 -6.40 -1.88 11.39
N PHE A 55 -6.21 -2.14 10.10
CA PHE A 55 -6.54 -1.20 9.04
C PHE A 55 -7.02 -1.91 7.75
N ASP A 56 -7.93 -1.26 7.03
CA ASP A 56 -8.57 -1.77 5.80
C ASP A 56 -8.07 -1.08 4.52
N LYS A 57 -7.17 -0.10 4.68
CA LYS A 57 -6.57 0.66 3.59
C LYS A 57 -5.20 1.15 3.98
N ILE A 58 -4.37 1.34 2.97
CA ILE A 58 -3.04 1.93 3.10
C ILE A 58 -2.91 3.10 2.13
N LYS A 59 -1.95 3.97 2.39
CA LYS A 59 -1.45 4.94 1.43
C LYS A 59 -0.03 4.57 1.07
N ILE A 60 0.24 4.50 -0.22
CA ILE A 60 1.56 4.22 -0.77
C ILE A 60 2.09 5.45 -1.50
N SER A 61 3.37 5.75 -1.29
CA SER A 61 4.09 6.78 -2.04
C SER A 61 5.42 6.21 -2.51
N SER A 62 6.04 6.78 -3.54
CA SER A 62 7.40 6.36 -3.89
C SER A 62 8.35 6.54 -2.70
N ARG A 63 9.31 5.63 -2.57
CA ARG A 63 10.38 5.70 -1.58
C ARG A 63 11.42 6.77 -1.93
N TYR A 64 11.61 7.05 -3.22
CA TYR A 64 12.69 7.93 -3.69
C TYR A 64 12.17 9.29 -4.14
N ALA A 65 12.94 10.34 -3.81
CA ALA A 65 12.62 11.70 -4.18
C ALA A 65 12.63 11.88 -5.71
N GLY A 66 11.66 12.63 -6.22
CA GLY A 66 11.50 12.84 -7.67
C GLY A 66 10.83 11.68 -8.41
N GLU A 67 10.43 10.63 -7.70
CA GLU A 67 9.68 9.51 -8.27
C GLU A 67 8.22 9.51 -7.84
N THR A 68 7.36 8.94 -8.67
CA THR A 68 5.95 8.72 -8.38
C THR A 68 5.64 7.24 -8.40
N VAL A 69 4.63 6.84 -7.63
CA VAL A 69 4.17 5.44 -7.62
C VAL A 69 3.58 5.02 -8.99
N SER A 70 3.19 5.98 -9.83
CA SER A 70 2.69 5.73 -11.19
C SER A 70 3.71 5.06 -12.11
N LYS A 71 5.01 5.04 -11.78
CA LYS A 71 6.05 4.31 -12.52
C LYS A 71 5.75 2.80 -12.65
N VAL A 72 4.97 2.22 -11.74
CA VAL A 72 4.53 0.82 -11.84
C VAL A 72 3.67 0.57 -13.09
N LEU A 73 3.04 1.61 -13.64
CA LEU A 73 2.24 1.53 -14.87
C LEU A 73 3.12 1.48 -16.13
N ASP A 74 4.39 1.89 -16.03
CA ASP A 74 5.33 1.95 -17.15
C ASP A 74 6.00 0.59 -17.44
N GLY A 75 5.55 -0.49 -16.78
CA GLY A 75 6.03 -1.86 -17.02
C GLY A 75 7.28 -2.26 -16.23
N PHE A 76 7.73 -1.43 -15.28
CA PHE A 76 8.70 -1.87 -14.28
C PHE A 76 8.01 -2.85 -13.34
N GLY A 77 8.49 -4.10 -13.29
CA GLY A 77 7.84 -5.20 -12.57
C GLY A 77 7.44 -4.89 -11.12
N PHE A 78 8.10 -3.92 -10.47
CA PHE A 78 7.65 -3.34 -9.20
C PHE A 78 8.14 -1.89 -9.02
N THR A 79 7.57 -1.17 -8.04
CA THR A 79 8.05 0.13 -7.56
C THR A 79 8.24 0.11 -6.04
N ALA A 80 9.38 0.60 -5.54
CA ALA A 80 9.65 0.69 -4.10
C ALA A 80 8.81 1.81 -3.47
N VAL A 81 8.13 1.50 -2.36
CA VAL A 81 7.15 2.40 -1.74
C VAL A 81 7.33 2.55 -0.22
N ASN A 82 6.99 3.73 0.26
CA ASN A 82 6.63 3.97 1.65
C ASN A 82 5.16 3.57 1.84
N ILE A 83 4.84 2.90 2.94
CA ILE A 83 3.51 2.40 3.23
C ILE A 83 3.03 3.00 4.56
N GLN A 84 1.86 3.63 4.48
CA GLN A 84 1.22 4.32 5.59
C GLN A 84 -0.16 3.72 5.84
N TYR A 85 -0.60 3.68 7.09
CA TYR A 85 -1.94 3.25 7.47
C TYR A 85 -2.67 4.35 8.25
N PRO A 86 -4.02 4.38 8.23
CA PRO A 86 -4.77 5.40 8.94
C PRO A 86 -4.70 5.18 10.45
N ARG A 87 -4.38 6.22 11.22
CA ARG A 87 -4.53 6.25 12.68
C ARG A 87 -5.36 7.45 13.11
N LYS A 88 -5.87 7.40 14.33
CA LYS A 88 -6.57 8.51 14.98
C LYS A 88 -5.66 9.15 16.03
N GLU A 89 -5.54 10.47 16.00
CA GLU A 89 -4.87 11.23 17.07
C GLU A 89 -5.80 11.37 18.29
N GLU A 90 -5.22 11.81 19.41
CA GLU A 90 -5.97 12.28 20.57
C GLU A 90 -6.82 13.50 20.15
N GLY A 91 -8.14 13.30 20.03
CA GLY A 91 -9.06 14.26 19.40
C GLY A 91 -9.82 13.71 18.18
N GLY A 92 -9.54 12.48 17.75
CA GLY A 92 -10.33 11.74 16.75
C GLY A 92 -10.02 12.09 15.29
N ARG A 93 -9.07 12.99 15.04
CA ARG A 93 -8.61 13.33 13.69
C ARG A 93 -7.86 12.14 13.07
N LEU A 94 -8.25 11.77 11.86
CA LEU A 94 -7.54 10.76 11.07
C LEU A 94 -6.29 11.35 10.41
N TYR A 95 -5.20 10.59 10.44
CA TYR A 95 -3.95 10.89 9.74
C TYR A 95 -3.32 9.63 9.17
N TRP A 96 -2.44 9.79 8.19
CA TRP A 96 -1.66 8.70 7.61
C TRP A 96 -0.36 8.53 8.39
N HIS A 97 -0.25 7.42 9.11
CA HIS A 97 0.94 7.07 9.89
C HIS A 97 1.89 6.21 9.07
N PHE A 98 3.13 6.66 8.91
CA PHE A 98 4.18 5.87 8.27
C PHE A 98 4.71 4.81 9.23
N ALA A 99 4.77 3.56 8.76
CA ALA A 99 5.27 2.46 9.58
C ALA A 99 5.92 1.31 8.79
N MET A 100 5.79 1.30 7.46
CA MET A 100 6.17 0.16 6.64
C MET A 100 6.86 0.65 5.36
N VAL A 101 7.73 -0.21 4.80
CA VAL A 101 8.30 -0.04 3.46
C VAL A 101 8.19 -1.34 2.68
N GLY A 102 8.16 -1.23 1.35
CA GLY A 102 7.92 -2.39 0.52
C GLY A 102 7.96 -2.10 -0.96
N ASN A 103 7.29 -2.95 -1.73
CA ASN A 103 7.17 -2.83 -3.17
C ASN A 103 5.70 -2.91 -3.58
N VAL A 104 5.29 -2.13 -4.58
CA VAL A 104 3.99 -2.27 -5.23
C VAL A 104 4.17 -2.85 -6.64
N LEU A 105 3.25 -3.75 -7.00
CA LEU A 105 3.16 -4.42 -8.29
C LEU A 105 1.72 -4.36 -8.78
N LEU A 106 1.54 -4.42 -10.09
CA LEU A 106 0.24 -4.72 -10.66
C LEU A 106 -0.13 -6.16 -10.32
N ALA A 107 -1.32 -6.37 -9.79
CA ALA A 107 -1.83 -7.73 -9.67
C ALA A 107 -2.22 -8.22 -11.08
N PRO A 108 -2.00 -9.50 -11.40
CA PRO A 108 -2.51 -10.06 -12.64
C PRO A 108 -4.03 -9.83 -12.72
N GLU A 109 -4.51 -9.51 -13.92
CA GLU A 109 -5.95 -9.58 -14.19
C GLU A 109 -6.39 -11.01 -13.86
N LYS A 110 -7.46 -11.16 -13.07
CA LYS A 110 -8.06 -12.48 -12.91
C LYS A 110 -8.46 -12.96 -14.31
N GLU A 111 -7.94 -14.10 -14.73
CA GLU A 111 -8.53 -14.85 -15.86
C GLU A 111 -10.02 -15.09 -15.63
#